data_AF-A0A529NP02-F1
#
_entry.id   AF-A0A529NP02-F1
#
_cell.length_a   1.000
_cell.length_b   1.000
_cell.length_c   1.000
_cell.angle_alpha   90.00
_cell.angle_beta   90.00
_cell.angle_gamma   90.00
#
_symmetry.space_group_name_H-M   'P 1'
#
loop_
_entity.id
_entity.type
_entity.pdbx_description
1 polymer ?
#
loop_
_entity_poly.entity_id
_entity_poly.type
_entity_poly.pdbx_seq_one_letter_code
_entity_poly.pdbx_strand_id
1 'polypeptide(L)'
;GLAAAVRLANLDPKLSVAIIDADQVGRGASGRNSGFLIDLPHDISSGNFGADAVAKSHNEILIARTAIQHYARLAEEHGWDEDVFDPSGKYSLAMTDAGTEHLEAYSLQLKSLGEPNQLLSASEVEDVTGTRSYKSGLFTPGAVMVQPTALVRAIADVFQEPLRLYERTPALAIESSSIGCTVKT
;
A
#
# COMPACT_ATOMS: atom_id res chain seq x y z
N GLY A 1 -6.76 2.83 11.19
CA GLY A 1 -8.08 3.30 11.64
C GLY A 1 -9.11 3.05 10.57
N LEU A 2 -9.20 3.95 9.59
CA LEU A 2 -10.26 3.96 8.56
C LEU A 2 -10.46 2.60 7.85
N ALA A 3 -9.42 2.05 7.21
CA ALA A 3 -9.50 0.76 6.52
C ALA A 3 -9.96 -0.40 7.42
N ALA A 4 -9.58 -0.39 8.71
CA ALA A 4 -10.00 -1.41 9.65
C ALA A 4 -11.51 -1.32 9.94
N ALA A 5 -12.05 -0.12 10.12
CA ALA A 5 -13.50 0.06 10.34
C ALA A 5 -14.31 -0.35 9.11
N VAL A 6 -13.87 0.02 7.90
CA VAL A 6 -14.49 -0.45 6.65
C VAL A 6 -14.47 -1.97 6.59
N ARG A 7 -13.34 -2.60 6.91
CA ARG A 7 -13.25 -4.08 6.93
C ARG A 7 -14.15 -4.71 7.97
N LEU A 8 -14.28 -4.13 9.17
CA LEU A 8 -15.18 -4.62 10.22
C LEU A 8 -16.64 -4.58 9.75
N ALA A 9 -17.09 -3.46 9.16
CA ALA A 9 -18.45 -3.36 8.60
C ALA A 9 -18.69 -4.36 7.46
N ASN A 10 -17.70 -4.61 6.61
CA ASN A 10 -17.80 -5.61 5.55
C ASN A 10 -17.87 -7.05 6.08
N LEU A 11 -17.29 -7.32 7.26
CA LEU A 11 -17.31 -8.64 7.89
C LEU A 11 -18.61 -8.88 8.66
N ASP A 12 -19.11 -7.87 9.37
CA ASP A 12 -20.38 -7.92 10.06
C ASP A 12 -21.10 -6.56 9.98
N PRO A 13 -22.09 -6.42 9.07
CA PRO A 13 -22.86 -5.19 8.90
C PRO A 13 -23.66 -4.76 10.13
N LYS A 14 -23.78 -5.62 11.16
CA LYS A 14 -24.47 -5.27 12.41
C LYS A 14 -23.57 -4.54 13.40
N LEU A 15 -22.25 -4.50 13.17
CA LEU A 15 -21.32 -3.77 14.01
C LEU A 15 -21.55 -2.26 13.88
N SER A 16 -21.70 -1.59 15.02
CA SER A 16 -21.60 -0.14 15.11
C SER A 16 -20.16 0.23 15.42
N VAL A 17 -19.51 0.99 14.53
CA VAL A 17 -18.08 1.33 14.68
C VAL A 17 -17.93 2.84 14.67
N ALA A 18 -17.29 3.37 15.71
CA ALA A 18 -16.89 4.77 15.79
C ALA A 18 -15.37 4.88 15.71
N ILE A 19 -14.89 5.76 14.85
CA ILE A 19 -13.50 6.23 14.84
C ILE A 19 -13.48 7.63 15.44
N ILE A 20 -12.57 7.84 16.39
CA ILE A 20 -12.24 9.16 16.94
C ILE A 20 -10.80 9.51 16.55
N ASP A 21 -10.56 10.74 16.14
CA ASP A 21 -9.22 11.24 15.83
C ASP A 21 -9.01 12.62 16.48
N ALA A 22 -7.83 12.87 17.01
CA ALA A 22 -7.49 14.13 17.68
C ALA A 22 -7.34 15.30 16.70
N ASP A 23 -7.05 15.03 15.42
CA ASP A 23 -6.96 16.02 14.35
C ASP A 23 -7.92 15.66 13.20
N GLN A 24 -7.78 16.33 12.06
CA GLN A 24 -8.50 15.99 10.82
C GLN A 24 -7.81 14.86 10.06
N VAL A 25 -8.61 14.06 9.38
CA VAL A 25 -8.16 12.99 8.48
C VAL A 25 -7.20 13.55 7.42
N GLY A 26 -6.10 12.82 7.24
CA GLY A 26 -5.00 13.21 6.35
C GLY A 26 -3.94 14.10 6.98
N ARG A 27 -4.13 14.58 8.23
CA ARG A 27 -3.10 15.37 8.92
C ARG A 27 -2.10 14.54 9.72
N GLY A 28 -2.23 13.22 9.73
CA GLY A 28 -1.26 12.28 10.29
C GLY A 28 -0.24 11.78 9.24
N ALA A 29 0.53 10.75 9.62
CA ALA A 29 1.51 10.11 8.73
C ALA A 29 0.87 9.51 7.47
N SER A 30 -0.36 9.00 7.58
CA SER A 30 -1.08 8.40 6.45
C SER A 30 -1.39 9.38 5.31
N GLY A 31 -1.50 10.69 5.59
CA GLY A 31 -1.71 11.71 4.55
C GLY A 31 -0.42 12.37 4.04
N ARG A 32 0.74 12.06 4.65
CA ARG A 32 2.02 12.77 4.39
C ARG A 32 3.18 11.86 3.99
N ASN A 33 2.90 10.60 3.63
CA ASN A 33 3.91 9.68 3.09
C ASN A 33 4.10 9.88 1.57
N SER A 34 4.97 9.08 0.96
CA SER A 34 5.31 9.21 -0.47
C SER A 34 4.30 8.57 -1.43
N GLY A 35 3.23 7.93 -0.94
CA GLY A 35 2.14 7.44 -1.79
C GLY A 35 2.37 6.09 -2.47
N PHE A 36 3.42 5.34 -2.09
CA PHE A 36 3.68 4.02 -2.68
C PHE A 36 2.93 2.91 -1.91
N LEU A 37 2.07 2.18 -2.60
CA LEU A 37 1.61 0.87 -2.16
C LEU A 37 2.41 -0.20 -2.91
N ILE A 38 3.31 -0.88 -2.21
CA ILE A 38 4.31 -1.76 -2.81
C ILE A 38 3.92 -3.20 -2.53
N ASP A 39 3.74 -4.00 -3.59
CA ASP A 39 3.29 -5.39 -3.51
C ASP A 39 4.43 -6.40 -3.37
N LEU A 40 5.61 -6.07 -3.92
CA LEU A 40 6.80 -6.93 -3.91
C LEU A 40 7.88 -6.42 -2.94
N PRO A 41 8.57 -7.31 -2.20
CA PRO A 41 9.65 -6.94 -1.30
C PRO A 41 10.82 -6.27 -2.06
N HIS A 42 11.43 -5.24 -1.46
CA HIS A 42 12.50 -4.45 -2.07
C HIS A 42 13.84 -5.18 -2.22
N ASP A 43 14.05 -6.23 -1.44
CA ASP A 43 15.23 -7.05 -1.50
C ASP A 43 14.84 -8.50 -1.17
N ILE A 44 14.92 -9.38 -2.16
CA ILE A 44 14.75 -10.83 -1.97
C ILE A 44 16.13 -11.49 -1.72
N SER A 45 17.22 -10.71 -1.77
CA SER A 45 18.60 -11.21 -1.76
C SER A 45 19.30 -11.22 -0.41
N SER A 46 18.74 -10.63 0.66
CA SER A 46 19.38 -10.66 1.98
C SER A 46 19.11 -11.98 2.74
N GLY A 47 19.77 -13.05 2.30
CA GLY A 47 20.15 -14.19 3.16
C GLY A 47 19.05 -15.15 3.58
N ASN A 48 18.66 -16.05 2.68
CA ASN A 48 18.49 -17.49 2.94
C ASN A 48 17.82 -18.12 1.72
N PHE A 49 18.58 -18.77 0.84
CA PHE A 49 18.01 -19.56 -0.26
C PHE A 49 17.47 -20.90 0.27
N GLY A 50 16.43 -20.85 1.09
CA GLY A 50 15.70 -21.99 1.63
C GLY A 50 14.19 -21.84 1.43
N ALA A 51 13.45 -22.95 1.53
CA ALA A 51 11.99 -22.97 1.41
C ALA A 51 11.30 -21.94 2.34
N ASP A 52 11.91 -21.67 3.50
CA ASP A 52 11.42 -20.70 4.48
C ASP A 52 11.44 -19.24 3.96
N ALA A 53 12.42 -18.86 3.14
CA ALA A 53 12.47 -17.51 2.57
C ALA A 53 11.48 -17.31 1.43
N VAL A 54 11.23 -18.36 0.64
CA VAL A 54 10.19 -18.37 -0.40
C VAL A 54 8.81 -18.27 0.24
N ALA A 55 8.54 -19.08 1.27
CA ALA A 55 7.29 -19.02 2.02
C ALA A 55 7.07 -17.65 2.68
N LYS A 56 8.13 -17.08 3.27
CA LYS A 56 8.10 -15.72 3.82
C LYS A 56 7.77 -14.67 2.74
N SER A 57 8.43 -14.73 1.59
CA SER A 57 8.20 -13.80 0.47
C SER A 57 6.75 -13.89 -0.02
N HIS A 58 6.21 -15.10 -0.19
CA HIS A 58 4.79 -15.28 -0.56
C HIS A 58 3.83 -14.69 0.46
N ASN A 59 4.11 -14.83 1.76
CA ASN A 59 3.26 -14.25 2.79
C ASN A 59 3.31 -12.71 2.79
N GLU A 60 4.50 -12.11 2.62
CA GLU A 60 4.65 -10.66 2.50
C GLU A 60 3.90 -10.12 1.28
N ILE A 61 4.04 -10.79 0.12
CA ILE A 61 3.31 -10.47 -1.11
C ILE A 61 1.80 -10.58 -0.90
N LEU A 62 1.33 -11.66 -0.24
CA LEU A 62 -0.09 -11.88 0.03
C LEU A 62 -0.67 -10.75 0.90
N ILE A 63 0.03 -10.36 1.97
CA ILE A 63 -0.40 -9.28 2.86
C ILE A 63 -0.47 -7.96 2.09
N ALA A 64 0.59 -7.62 1.34
CA ALA A 64 0.66 -6.37 0.59
C ALA A 64 -0.45 -6.29 -0.48
N ARG A 65 -0.65 -7.37 -1.25
CA ARG A 65 -1.69 -7.43 -2.27
C ARG A 65 -3.10 -7.45 -1.69
N THR A 66 -3.30 -8.04 -0.51
CA THR A 66 -4.59 -7.97 0.19
C THR A 66 -4.92 -6.52 0.55
N ALA A 67 -3.94 -5.74 0.99
CA ALA A 67 -4.12 -4.32 1.27
C ALA A 67 -4.41 -3.52 -0.01
N ILE A 68 -3.65 -3.73 -1.09
CA ILE A 68 -3.87 -3.07 -2.39
C ILE A 68 -5.27 -3.40 -2.93
N GLN A 69 -5.67 -4.66 -2.94
CA GLN A 69 -6.99 -5.09 -3.40
C GLN A 69 -8.12 -4.50 -2.55
N HIS A 70 -7.89 -4.26 -1.26
CA HIS A 70 -8.88 -3.60 -0.43
C HIS A 70 -9.15 -2.16 -0.91
N TYR A 71 -8.10 -1.40 -1.22
CA TYR A 71 -8.24 -0.04 -1.73
C TYR A 71 -8.71 0.00 -3.17
N ALA A 72 -8.27 -0.93 -4.02
CA ALA A 72 -8.73 -1.04 -5.41
C ALA A 72 -10.25 -1.25 -5.47
N ARG A 73 -10.80 -2.09 -4.59
CA ARG A 73 -12.25 -2.29 -4.50
C ARG A 73 -12.99 -1.01 -4.10
N LEU A 74 -12.46 -0.27 -3.13
CA LEU A 74 -13.07 1.01 -2.72
C LEU A 74 -13.00 2.05 -3.84
N ALA A 75 -11.88 2.08 -4.59
CA ALA A 75 -11.74 2.94 -5.75
C ALA A 75 -12.78 2.63 -6.82
N GLU A 76 -13.00 1.34 -7.11
CA GLU A 76 -14.04 0.89 -8.05
C GLU A 76 -15.46 1.21 -7.55
N GLU A 77 -15.77 0.86 -6.30
CA GLU A 77 -17.09 1.05 -5.69
C GLU A 77 -17.50 2.52 -5.59
N HIS A 78 -16.53 3.42 -5.34
CA HIS A 78 -16.78 4.84 -5.11
C HIS A 78 -16.30 5.75 -6.26
N GLY A 79 -15.84 5.17 -7.36
CA GLY A 79 -15.44 5.90 -8.57
C GLY A 79 -14.25 6.84 -8.37
N TRP A 80 -13.22 6.39 -7.64
CA TRP A 80 -11.97 7.15 -7.51
C TRP A 80 -11.17 7.06 -8.81
N ASP A 81 -10.58 8.17 -9.23
CA ASP A 81 -9.74 8.26 -10.42
C ASP A 81 -8.25 8.01 -10.09
N GLU A 82 -7.41 8.08 -11.13
CA GLU A 82 -5.97 7.88 -11.04
C GLU A 82 -5.26 8.96 -10.21
N ASP A 83 -5.86 10.14 -10.03
CA ASP A 83 -5.31 11.16 -9.14
C ASP A 83 -5.38 10.73 -7.66
N VAL A 84 -6.27 9.79 -7.32
CA VAL A 84 -6.39 9.22 -5.97
C VAL A 84 -5.71 7.86 -5.87
N PHE A 85 -5.95 6.97 -6.84
CA PHE A 85 -5.49 5.58 -6.83
C PHE A 85 -5.10 5.14 -8.26
N ASP A 86 -3.80 5.10 -8.53
CA ASP A 86 -3.22 4.80 -9.83
C ASP A 86 -2.42 3.48 -9.80
N PRO A 87 -2.93 2.38 -10.37
CA PRO A 87 -2.22 1.11 -10.47
C PRO A 87 -1.17 1.10 -11.58
N SER A 88 -0.28 2.10 -11.61
CA SER A 88 0.75 2.30 -12.64
C SER A 88 2.00 1.42 -12.48
N GLY A 89 2.09 0.61 -11.43
CA GLY A 89 3.25 -0.23 -11.15
C GLY A 89 4.43 0.57 -10.60
N LYS A 90 5.62 -0.02 -10.70
CA LYS A 90 6.87 0.54 -10.15
C LYS A 90 8.03 0.28 -11.09
N TYR A 91 8.86 1.30 -11.29
CA TYR A 91 10.14 1.20 -11.98
C TYR A 91 11.29 1.29 -10.96
N SER A 92 12.17 0.30 -10.97
CA SER A 92 13.48 0.35 -10.30
C SER A 92 14.55 0.60 -11.35
N LEU A 93 15.37 1.65 -11.19
CA LEU A 93 16.32 2.10 -12.21
C LEU A 93 17.77 2.02 -11.71
N ALA A 94 18.69 1.64 -12.59
CA ALA A 94 20.11 1.51 -12.29
C ALA A 94 20.94 2.53 -13.08
N MET A 95 21.89 3.20 -12.39
CA MET A 95 22.88 4.09 -13.02
C MET A 95 24.28 3.46 -13.14
N THR A 96 24.50 2.32 -12.49
CA THR A 96 25.80 1.63 -12.40
C THR A 96 25.66 0.19 -12.88
N ASP A 97 26.76 -0.42 -13.33
CA ASP A 97 26.75 -1.81 -13.81
C ASP A 97 26.39 -2.78 -12.67
N ALA A 98 26.87 -2.51 -11.44
CA ALA A 98 26.46 -3.25 -10.25
C ALA A 98 24.94 -3.14 -9.96
N GLY A 99 24.34 -1.98 -10.25
CA GLY A 99 22.88 -1.83 -10.16
C GLY A 99 22.14 -2.63 -11.21
N THR A 100 22.68 -2.68 -12.44
CA THR A 100 22.13 -3.52 -13.53
C THR A 100 22.16 -5.00 -13.14
N GLU A 101 23.30 -5.51 -12.66
CA GLU A 101 23.44 -6.88 -12.16
C GLU A 101 22.45 -7.19 -11.03
N HIS A 102 22.22 -6.24 -10.12
CA HIS A 102 21.24 -6.38 -9.04
C HIS A 102 19.81 -6.50 -9.57
N LEU A 103 19.41 -5.67 -10.55
CA LEU A 103 18.08 -5.75 -11.15
C LEU A 103 17.87 -7.07 -11.91
N GLU A 104 18.89 -7.57 -12.60
CA GLU A 104 18.84 -8.86 -13.30
C GLU A 104 18.69 -10.03 -12.31
N ALA A 105 19.46 -10.03 -11.22
CA ALA A 105 19.33 -11.03 -10.17
C ALA A 105 17.94 -11.01 -9.53
N TYR A 106 17.40 -9.82 -9.25
CA TYR A 106 16.07 -9.65 -8.70
C TYR A 106 14.98 -10.11 -9.69
N SER A 107 15.12 -9.83 -10.99
CA SER A 107 14.21 -10.34 -12.04
C SER A 107 14.16 -11.87 -12.06
N LEU A 108 15.31 -12.55 -11.91
CA LEU A 108 15.38 -14.01 -11.85
C LEU A 108 14.67 -14.56 -10.60
N GLN A 109 14.80 -13.88 -9.46
CA GLN A 109 14.09 -14.25 -8.23
C GLN A 109 12.57 -14.07 -8.36
N LEU A 110 12.12 -12.96 -8.94
CA LEU A 110 10.70 -12.76 -9.21
C LEU A 110 10.16 -13.83 -10.16
N LYS A 111 10.91 -14.22 -11.20
CA LYS A 111 10.53 -15.31 -12.09
C LYS A 111 10.42 -16.65 -11.37
N SER A 112 11.29 -16.95 -10.40
CA SER A 112 11.17 -18.20 -9.62
C SER A 112 9.98 -18.22 -8.67
N LEU A 113 9.51 -17.05 -8.25
CA LEU A 113 8.26 -16.86 -7.49
C LEU A 113 7.00 -16.78 -8.37
N GLY A 114 7.15 -16.77 -9.71
CA GLY A 114 6.05 -16.61 -10.65
C GLY A 114 5.53 -15.18 -10.76
N GLU A 115 6.32 -14.18 -10.34
CA GLU A 115 5.91 -12.78 -10.28
C GLU A 115 6.22 -12.03 -11.59
N PRO A 116 5.23 -11.31 -12.17
CA PRO A 116 5.40 -10.61 -13.44
C PRO A 116 6.39 -9.46 -13.27
N ASN A 117 7.33 -9.37 -14.22
CA ASN A 117 8.31 -8.29 -14.26
C ASN A 117 8.90 -8.15 -15.67
N GLN A 118 9.40 -6.97 -15.99
CA GLN A 118 10.04 -6.66 -17.27
C GLN A 118 11.35 -5.93 -17.02
N LEU A 119 12.47 -6.53 -17.44
CA LEU A 119 13.74 -5.82 -17.54
C LEU A 119 13.67 -4.84 -18.71
N LEU A 120 14.25 -3.66 -18.52
CA LEU A 120 14.26 -2.57 -19.48
C LEU A 120 15.70 -2.22 -19.84
N SER A 121 15.95 -2.10 -21.14
CA SER A 121 17.16 -1.53 -21.71
C SER A 121 17.29 -0.03 -21.44
N ALA A 122 18.47 0.55 -21.67
CA ALA A 122 18.70 1.98 -21.52
C ALA A 122 17.72 2.82 -22.37
N SER A 123 17.42 2.40 -23.60
CA SER A 123 16.47 3.11 -24.47
C SER A 123 15.04 3.04 -23.95
N GLU A 124 14.60 1.88 -23.46
CA GLU A 124 13.24 1.74 -22.89
C GLU A 124 13.09 2.56 -21.60
N VAL A 125 14.16 2.67 -20.80
CA VAL A 125 14.16 3.57 -19.63
C VAL A 125 14.14 5.04 -20.05
N GLU A 126 14.88 5.43 -21.09
CA GLU A 126 14.82 6.79 -21.65
C GLU A 126 13.39 7.13 -22.09
N ASP A 127 12.70 6.20 -22.76
CA ASP A 127 11.32 6.39 -23.23
C ASP A 127 10.34 6.68 -22.07
N VAL A 128 10.51 6.03 -20.92
CA VAL A 128 9.64 6.20 -19.75
C VAL A 128 10.02 7.42 -18.91
N THR A 129 11.32 7.69 -18.76
CA THR A 129 11.83 8.71 -17.80
C THR A 129 12.17 10.04 -18.44
N GLY A 130 12.35 10.09 -19.76
CA GLY A 130 12.84 11.25 -20.49
C GLY A 130 14.32 11.58 -20.25
N THR A 131 15.10 10.67 -19.66
CA THR A 131 16.54 10.90 -19.40
C THR A 131 17.43 9.70 -19.76
N ARG A 132 18.66 10.01 -20.19
CA ARG A 132 19.73 9.05 -20.49
C ARG A 132 20.62 8.71 -19.31
N SER A 133 20.28 9.18 -18.11
CA SER A 133 21.10 8.97 -16.91
C SER A 133 21.14 7.51 -16.45
N TYR A 134 20.18 6.69 -16.85
CA TYR A 134 20.04 5.30 -16.41
C TYR A 134 20.54 4.30 -17.46
N LYS A 135 21.17 3.22 -17.00
CA LYS A 135 21.71 2.14 -17.82
C LYS A 135 20.69 1.03 -18.06
N SER A 136 19.82 0.76 -17.09
CA SER A 136 18.78 -0.27 -17.18
C SER A 136 17.67 -0.01 -16.16
N GLY A 137 16.58 -0.74 -16.28
CA GLY A 137 15.46 -0.70 -15.35
C GLY A 137 14.78 -2.05 -15.17
N LEU A 138 13.92 -2.12 -14.18
CA LEU A 138 13.01 -3.24 -13.95
C LEU A 138 11.63 -2.67 -13.63
N PHE A 139 10.65 -3.04 -14.43
CA PHE A 139 9.25 -2.73 -14.20
C PHE A 139 8.53 -3.89 -13.51
N THR A 140 7.74 -3.57 -12.49
CA THR A 140 6.84 -4.51 -11.80
C THR A 140 5.43 -3.91 -11.74
N PRO A 141 4.40 -4.56 -12.28
CA PRO A 141 3.08 -3.95 -12.49
C PRO A 141 2.19 -3.89 -11.24
N GLY A 142 2.53 -4.62 -10.16
CA GLY A 142 1.60 -4.80 -9.04
C GLY A 142 1.57 -3.67 -8.00
N ALA A 143 2.47 -2.70 -8.10
CA ALA A 143 2.49 -1.54 -7.21
C ALA A 143 1.46 -0.47 -7.63
N VAL A 144 1.04 0.35 -6.68
CA VAL A 144 0.07 1.42 -6.90
C VAL A 144 0.61 2.73 -6.34
N MET A 145 0.45 3.81 -7.09
CA MET A 145 0.64 5.18 -6.64
C MET A 145 -0.68 5.77 -6.12
N VAL A 146 -0.63 6.44 -4.98
CA VAL A 146 -1.79 7.11 -4.41
C VAL A 146 -1.44 8.53 -4.00
N GLN A 147 -2.39 9.45 -4.09
CA GLN A 147 -2.29 10.72 -3.36
C GLN A 147 -2.68 10.43 -1.90
N PRO A 148 -1.74 10.47 -0.93
CA PRO A 148 -1.99 9.90 0.39
C PRO A 148 -3.11 10.60 1.17
N THR A 149 -3.17 11.93 1.12
CA THR A 149 -4.22 12.73 1.75
C THR A 149 -5.57 12.52 1.07
N ALA A 150 -5.61 12.43 -0.25
CA ALA A 150 -6.83 12.21 -1.02
C ALA A 150 -7.38 10.81 -0.75
N LEU A 151 -6.53 9.78 -0.77
CA LEU A 151 -6.92 8.41 -0.46
C LEU A 151 -7.57 8.30 0.93
N VAL A 152 -6.91 8.82 1.98
CA VAL A 152 -7.47 8.70 3.34
C VAL A 152 -8.75 9.51 3.53
N ARG A 153 -8.90 10.65 2.85
CA ARG A 153 -10.14 11.42 2.86
C ARG A 153 -11.25 10.71 2.08
N ALA A 154 -10.94 10.16 0.92
CA ALA A 154 -11.86 9.39 0.11
C ALA A 154 -12.39 8.17 0.88
N ILE A 155 -11.53 7.47 1.64
CA ILE A 155 -11.97 6.39 2.54
C ILE A 155 -12.89 6.94 3.66
N ALA A 156 -12.58 8.09 4.23
CA ALA A 156 -13.41 8.71 5.26
C ALA A 156 -14.79 9.14 4.71
N ASP A 157 -14.87 9.58 3.45
CA ASP A 157 -16.12 9.98 2.79
C ASP A 157 -17.08 8.79 2.56
N VAL A 158 -16.58 7.56 2.61
CA VAL A 158 -17.40 6.33 2.59
C VAL A 158 -18.18 6.14 3.89
N PHE A 159 -17.80 6.80 4.99
CA PHE A 159 -18.39 6.54 6.30
C PHE A 159 -19.81 7.07 6.38
N GLN A 160 -20.75 6.14 6.52
CA GLN A 160 -22.15 6.35 6.80
C GLN A 160 -22.60 5.35 7.88
N GLU A 161 -23.74 5.57 8.53
CA GLU A 161 -24.28 4.63 9.52
C GLU A 161 -24.23 3.18 9.00
N PRO A 162 -23.67 2.21 9.76
CA PRO A 162 -23.30 2.28 11.18
C PRO A 162 -21.83 2.67 11.47
N LEU A 163 -21.08 3.12 10.46
CA LEU A 163 -19.72 3.67 10.59
C LEU A 163 -19.78 5.18 10.86
N ARG A 164 -19.14 5.62 11.95
CA ARG A 164 -19.05 7.05 12.29
C ARG A 164 -17.61 7.49 12.46
N LEU A 165 -17.32 8.69 11.97
CA LEU A 165 -16.03 9.35 12.14
C LEU A 165 -16.22 10.65 12.91
N TYR A 166 -15.43 10.82 13.97
CA TYR A 166 -15.38 12.02 14.80
C TYR A 166 -13.97 12.60 14.77
N GLU A 167 -13.77 13.62 13.95
CA GLU A 167 -12.51 14.38 13.90
C GLU A 167 -12.42 15.37 15.06
N ARG A 168 -11.20 15.82 15.40
CA ARG A 168 -10.95 16.77 16.51
C ARG A 168 -11.54 16.31 17.85
N THR A 169 -11.58 14.99 18.05
CA THR A 169 -12.12 14.29 19.20
C THR A 169 -11.00 13.43 19.82
N PRO A 170 -10.08 14.05 20.59
CA PRO A 170 -8.92 13.33 21.13
C PRO A 170 -9.34 12.31 22.20
N ALA A 171 -8.83 11.08 22.15
CA ALA A 171 -9.00 10.14 23.26
C ALA A 171 -8.11 10.54 24.45
N LEU A 172 -8.70 11.09 25.51
CA LEU A 172 -8.00 11.60 26.70
C LEU A 172 -7.75 10.53 27.77
N ALA A 173 -8.65 9.54 27.90
CA ALA A 173 -8.48 8.41 28.81
C ALA A 173 -9.29 7.18 28.34
N ILE A 174 -8.84 5.99 28.75
CA ILE A 174 -9.55 4.72 28.54
C ILE A 174 -9.68 4.02 29.88
N GLU A 175 -10.91 3.68 30.26
CA GLU A 175 -11.23 2.95 31.49
C GLU A 175 -11.85 1.60 31.13
N SER A 176 -11.17 0.51 31.49
CA SER A 176 -11.63 -0.85 31.23
C SER A 176 -12.44 -1.39 32.41
N SER A 177 -13.54 -2.08 32.11
CA SER A 177 -14.41 -2.77 33.06
C SER A 177 -14.72 -4.19 32.59
N SER A 178 -15.40 -4.98 33.42
CA SER A 178 -15.82 -6.34 33.06
C SER A 178 -16.83 -6.39 31.92
N ILE A 179 -17.50 -5.28 31.61
CA ILE A 179 -18.55 -5.19 30.56
C ILE A 179 -18.08 -4.42 29.31
N GLY A 180 -16.84 -3.93 29.28
CA GLY A 180 -16.29 -3.19 28.15
C GLY A 180 -15.38 -2.03 28.56
N CYS A 181 -15.09 -1.15 27.61
CA CYS A 181 -14.22 0.02 27.81
C CYS A 181 -14.99 1.32 27.61
N THR A 182 -14.76 2.30 28.48
CA THR A 182 -15.22 3.67 28.34
C THR A 182 -14.06 4.53 27.85
N VAL A 183 -14.28 5.33 26.80
CA VAL A 183 -13.29 6.29 26.29
C VAL A 183 -13.76 7.69 26.63
N LYS A 184 -12.91 8.45 27.33
CA LYS A 184 -13.12 9.87 27.58
C LYS A 184 -12.49 10.66 26.44
N THR A 185 -13.26 11.50 25.78
CA THR A 185 -12.81 12.37 24.68
C THR A 185 -12.76 13.84 25.08
#